data_AF-A0A966YVC6-F1
#
_entry.id   AF-A0A966YVC6-F1
#
_cell.length_a   1.000
_cell.length_b   1.000
_cell.length_c   1.000
_cell.angle_alpha   90.00
_cell.angle_beta   90.00
_cell.angle_gamma   90.00
#
_symmetry.space_group_name_H-M   'P 1'
#
loop_
_entity.id
_entity.type
_entity.pdbx_description
1 polymer ?
#
loop_
_entity_poly.entity_id
_entity_poly.type
_entity_poly.pdbx_seq_one_letter_code
_entity_poly.pdbx_strand_id
1 'polypeptide(L)'
;MKFRARSLALTFVLAIGAVACGGDSTVDDSDKIVDDTEQERSEEVAAESDDDDSAPAEDEAEDDIASISNDNEQANWTVLVYVMGDNDLEPFAVGDIFEMAEAGSNEHLNIVTLIDRHPGYADDEMGPLGNFEGTQLIHVGEEEILQSVDLGELNTGSADEL
;
A
#
# COMPACT_ATOMS: atom_id res chain seq x y z
N MET A 1 -44.57 -9.63 -20.90
CA MET A 1 -44.60 -9.54 -19.42
C MET A 1 -44.15 -8.14 -19.02
N LYS A 2 -44.94 -7.40 -18.24
CA LYS A 2 -44.65 -6.01 -17.84
C LYS A 2 -44.13 -6.01 -16.40
N PHE A 3 -42.86 -5.69 -16.19
CA PHE A 3 -42.30 -5.50 -14.85
C PHE A 3 -42.52 -4.05 -14.39
N ARG A 4 -43.18 -3.89 -13.23
CA ARG A 4 -43.39 -2.61 -12.56
C ARG A 4 -42.26 -2.40 -11.56
N ALA A 5 -41.40 -1.41 -11.79
CA ALA A 5 -40.45 -0.95 -10.78
C ALA A 5 -41.18 -0.12 -9.71
N ARG A 6 -40.96 -0.44 -8.44
CA ARG A 6 -41.44 0.36 -7.29
C ARG A 6 -40.27 1.19 -6.78
N SER A 7 -40.45 2.51 -6.82
CA SER A 7 -39.52 3.52 -6.31
C SER A 7 -39.40 3.40 -4.79
N LEU A 8 -38.19 3.14 -4.27
CA LEU A 8 -37.89 3.19 -2.84
C LEU A 8 -37.11 4.49 -2.58
N ALA A 9 -37.75 5.47 -1.95
CA ALA A 9 -37.11 6.71 -1.55
C ALA A 9 -36.48 6.52 -0.17
N LEU A 10 -35.15 6.66 -0.08
CA LEU A 10 -34.38 6.59 1.16
C LEU A 10 -34.05 8.02 1.61
N THR A 11 -34.75 8.51 2.64
CA THR A 11 -34.50 9.82 3.27
C THR A 11 -33.39 9.71 4.32
N PHE A 12 -32.28 10.41 4.10
CA PHE A 12 -31.16 10.55 5.03
C PHE A 12 -31.39 11.79 5.91
N VAL A 13 -31.41 11.63 7.24
CA VAL A 13 -31.56 12.73 8.21
C VAL A 13 -30.18 13.11 8.74
N LEU A 14 -29.74 14.33 8.42
CA LEU A 14 -28.49 14.94 8.89
C LEU A 14 -28.72 15.53 10.30
N ALA A 15 -27.98 15.06 11.30
CA ALA A 15 -27.96 15.67 12.64
C ALA A 15 -26.59 16.29 12.91
N ILE A 16 -26.53 17.62 12.91
CA ILE A 16 -25.37 18.42 13.33
C ILE A 16 -25.48 18.67 14.83
N GLY A 17 -24.47 18.24 15.59
CA GLY A 17 -24.34 18.56 17.02
C GLY A 17 -23.00 19.24 17.30
N ALA A 18 -23.02 20.56 17.45
CA ALA A 18 -21.92 21.33 18.04
C ALA A 18 -22.23 21.57 19.53
N VAL A 19 -21.30 21.23 20.43
CA VAL A 19 -21.31 21.69 21.83
C VAL A 19 -20.07 22.54 22.07
N ALA A 20 -20.33 23.71 22.62
CA ALA A 20 -19.39 24.79 22.89
C ALA A 20 -19.02 24.88 24.38
N CYS A 21 -17.79 25.35 24.62
CA CYS A 21 -17.27 26.23 25.67
C CYS A 21 -17.26 25.88 27.18
N GLY A 22 -16.10 26.18 27.79
CA GLY A 22 -15.92 26.71 29.16
C GLY A 22 -15.01 25.83 30.03
N GLY A 23 -13.74 26.18 30.32
CA GLY A 23 -13.28 27.09 31.40
C GLY A 23 -13.01 26.25 32.68
N ASP A 24 -11.99 26.38 33.54
CA ASP A 24 -11.06 27.44 33.94
C ASP A 24 -9.96 26.79 34.84
N SER A 25 -8.88 27.53 35.07
CA SER A 25 -7.60 27.35 35.77
C SER A 25 -7.50 26.55 37.09
N THR A 26 -6.31 25.96 37.34
CA THR A 26 -5.33 26.41 38.36
C THR A 26 -3.95 25.76 38.16
N VAL A 27 -2.90 26.57 38.32
CA VAL A 27 -1.46 26.22 38.41
C VAL A 27 -1.14 25.59 39.77
N ASP A 28 -0.26 24.57 39.81
CA ASP A 28 0.71 24.42 40.90
C ASP A 28 2.00 23.76 40.40
N ASP A 29 3.11 24.35 40.83
CA ASP A 29 4.48 24.22 40.36
C ASP A 29 5.26 23.48 41.45
N SER A 30 6.04 22.45 41.10
CA SER A 30 7.00 21.84 42.04
C SER A 30 8.08 21.03 41.32
N ASP A 31 9.18 21.72 41.04
CA ASP A 31 10.55 21.22 40.84
C ASP A 31 10.93 20.01 41.71
N LYS A 32 11.60 18.99 41.11
CA LYS A 32 12.83 18.31 41.62
C LYS A 32 13.58 17.52 40.51
N ILE A 33 14.63 18.15 39.97
CA ILE A 33 16.05 17.74 39.93
C ILE A 33 16.42 16.23 39.92
N VAL A 34 17.03 15.83 38.77
CA VAL A 34 18.08 14.83 38.39
C VAL A 34 18.10 13.37 38.91
N ASP A 35 18.25 12.44 37.95
CA ASP A 35 19.22 11.33 38.04
C ASP A 35 19.68 10.94 36.62
N ASP A 36 20.92 11.31 36.29
CA ASP A 36 21.70 10.71 35.21
C ASP A 36 22.22 9.35 35.73
N THR A 37 21.86 8.26 35.06
CA THR A 37 22.62 7.01 35.19
C THR A 37 22.99 6.53 33.79
N GLU A 38 24.27 6.74 33.47
CA GLU A 38 25.02 6.05 32.43
C GLU A 38 25.06 4.56 32.74
N GLN A 39 24.76 3.70 31.76
CA GLN A 39 25.29 2.35 31.76
C GLN A 39 25.62 1.92 30.33
N GLU A 40 26.83 2.29 29.89
CA GLU A 40 27.52 1.55 28.84
C GLU A 40 28.00 0.20 29.40
N ARG A 41 27.81 -0.87 28.62
CA ARG A 41 28.73 -2.03 28.61
C ARG A 41 28.61 -2.84 27.31
N SER A 42 29.43 -2.46 26.32
CA SER A 42 30.32 -3.29 25.47
C SER A 42 29.97 -4.79 25.30
N GLU A 43 29.60 -5.22 24.08
CA GLU A 43 30.44 -5.92 23.06
C GLU A 43 30.74 -7.42 23.37
N GLU A 44 30.30 -8.37 22.52
CA GLU A 44 31.13 -8.92 21.43
C GLU A 44 30.38 -9.93 20.55
N VAL A 45 30.90 -10.04 19.34
CA VAL A 45 30.50 -10.72 18.11
C VAL A 45 30.43 -12.25 18.15
N ALA A 46 29.55 -12.82 17.32
CA ALA A 46 29.87 -14.01 16.54
C ALA A 46 29.24 -13.84 15.15
N ALA A 47 30.13 -13.68 14.17
CA ALA A 47 29.83 -13.77 12.75
C ALA A 47 29.57 -15.23 12.39
N GLU A 48 28.44 -15.49 11.76
CA GLU A 48 28.25 -16.68 10.94
C GLU A 48 27.77 -16.14 9.59
N SER A 49 28.71 -16.05 8.67
CA SER A 49 28.52 -15.84 7.24
C SER A 49 28.12 -17.18 6.64
N ASP A 50 26.84 -17.37 6.35
CA ASP A 50 26.39 -18.40 5.42
C ASP A 50 25.88 -17.68 4.17
N ASP A 51 26.81 -17.43 3.26
CA ASP A 51 26.53 -17.16 1.85
C ASP A 51 25.89 -18.43 1.25
N ASP A 52 24.56 -18.55 1.32
CA ASP A 52 23.79 -19.44 0.45
C ASP A 52 23.22 -18.61 -0.71
N ASP A 53 24.13 -18.28 -1.62
CA ASP A 53 23.88 -17.76 -2.97
C ASP A 53 23.18 -18.84 -3.79
N SER A 54 21.90 -19.04 -3.50
CA SER A 54 20.98 -19.79 -4.34
C SER A 54 19.87 -18.85 -4.80
N ALA A 55 20.23 -17.88 -5.65
CA ALA A 55 19.26 -17.14 -6.46
C ALA A 55 18.51 -18.14 -7.36
N PRO A 56 17.18 -18.28 -7.23
CA PRO A 56 16.41 -19.04 -8.19
C PRO A 56 16.11 -18.16 -9.41
N ALA A 57 16.72 -18.53 -10.54
CA ALA A 57 16.25 -18.35 -11.91
C ALA A 57 15.66 -16.97 -12.29
N GLU A 58 16.57 -16.03 -12.57
CA GLU A 58 16.32 -14.86 -13.40
C GLU A 58 16.15 -15.28 -14.88
N ASP A 59 14.91 -15.57 -15.32
CA ASP A 59 14.60 -15.64 -16.77
C ASP A 59 13.10 -15.52 -17.11
N GLU A 60 12.18 -15.60 -16.14
CA GLU A 60 10.74 -15.74 -16.46
C GLU A 60 9.92 -14.43 -16.25
N ALA A 61 10.44 -13.42 -15.55
CA ALA A 61 9.67 -12.20 -15.23
C ALA A 61 9.69 -11.10 -16.32
N GLU A 62 10.71 -11.11 -17.19
CA GLU A 62 10.92 -10.07 -18.21
C GLU A 62 9.85 -10.09 -19.33
N ASP A 63 9.34 -11.29 -19.68
CA ASP A 63 8.29 -11.43 -20.69
C ASP A 63 6.89 -11.08 -20.14
N ASP A 64 6.69 -11.23 -18.83
CA ASP A 64 5.37 -11.03 -18.21
C ASP A 64 5.05 -9.56 -17.95
N ILE A 65 6.03 -8.70 -17.63
CA ILE A 65 5.79 -7.25 -17.51
C ILE A 65 5.34 -6.62 -18.84
N ALA A 66 5.80 -7.15 -19.98
CA ALA A 66 5.35 -6.71 -21.29
C ALA A 66 3.88 -7.09 -21.58
N SER A 67 3.30 -8.00 -20.79
CA SER A 67 1.90 -8.40 -20.90
C SER A 67 0.93 -7.36 -20.33
N ILE A 68 1.39 -6.46 -19.45
CA ILE A 68 0.61 -5.28 -19.04
C ILE A 68 0.43 -4.39 -20.27
N SER A 69 -0.69 -4.64 -20.94
CA SER A 69 -1.03 -4.00 -22.19
C SER A 69 -1.61 -2.64 -21.84
N ASN A 70 -1.01 -1.59 -22.39
CA ASN A 70 -1.59 -0.27 -22.36
C ASN A 70 -2.74 -0.25 -23.38
N ASP A 71 -3.86 -0.91 -23.04
CA ASP A 71 -5.07 -1.03 -23.87
C ASP A 71 -5.67 0.34 -24.22
N ASN A 72 -5.14 1.37 -23.58
CA ASN A 72 -5.43 2.76 -23.78
C ASN A 72 -4.26 3.49 -24.44
N GLU A 73 -3.96 3.12 -25.69
CA GLU A 73 -2.93 3.78 -26.52
C GLU A 73 -3.18 5.29 -26.75
N GLN A 74 -4.33 5.81 -26.32
CA GLN A 74 -4.69 7.22 -26.37
C GLN A 74 -4.39 7.96 -25.07
N ALA A 75 -4.06 7.24 -23.98
CA ALA A 75 -3.65 7.85 -22.74
C ALA A 75 -2.41 8.70 -22.97
N ASN A 76 -2.48 9.94 -22.47
CA ASN A 76 -1.40 10.91 -22.65
C ASN A 76 -0.35 10.78 -21.53
N TRP A 77 -0.71 10.15 -20.41
CA TRP A 77 0.11 10.02 -19.23
C TRP A 77 0.01 8.61 -18.65
N THR A 78 1.15 8.08 -18.22
CA THR A 78 1.22 6.94 -17.31
C THR A 78 1.90 7.41 -16.04
N VAL A 79 1.25 7.18 -14.90
CA VAL A 79 1.83 7.37 -13.58
C VAL A 79 2.18 6.00 -13.03
N LEU A 80 3.47 5.75 -12.82
CA LEU A 80 3.94 4.61 -12.05
C LEU A 80 4.02 5.01 -10.59
N VAL A 81 3.31 4.29 -9.73
CA VAL A 81 3.40 4.42 -8.28
C VAL A 81 4.23 3.25 -7.76
N TYR A 82 5.36 3.58 -7.15
CA TYR A 82 6.33 2.59 -6.66
C TYR A 82 6.17 2.44 -5.15
N VAL A 83 5.68 1.29 -4.70
CA VAL A 83 5.29 1.05 -3.32
C VAL A 83 6.13 -0.10 -2.74
N MET A 84 7.15 0.27 -1.97
CA MET A 84 7.89 -0.67 -1.12
C MET A 84 7.04 -0.95 0.12
N GLY A 85 6.09 -1.86 -0.01
CA GLY A 85 5.09 -2.16 1.02
C GLY A 85 5.57 -3.16 2.06
N ASP A 86 6.69 -3.86 1.86
CA ASP A 86 7.30 -4.78 2.83
C ASP A 86 7.91 -4.03 4.03
N ASN A 87 7.03 -3.44 4.85
CA ASN A 87 7.30 -2.78 6.12
C ASN A 87 5.97 -2.49 6.86
N ASP A 88 6.07 -1.82 8.01
CA ASP A 88 4.91 -1.49 8.85
C ASP A 88 3.93 -0.48 8.24
N LEU A 89 4.18 -0.01 7.02
CA LEU A 89 3.25 0.83 6.25
C LEU A 89 2.36 0.05 5.27
N GLU A 90 2.53 -1.27 5.13
CA GLU A 90 1.74 -2.10 4.19
C GLU A 90 0.22 -1.88 4.27
N PRO A 91 -0.42 -1.82 5.47
CA PRO A 91 -1.88 -1.62 5.54
C PRO A 91 -2.33 -0.30 4.92
N PHE A 92 -1.49 0.74 4.99
CA PHE A 92 -1.76 2.04 4.38
C PHE A 92 -1.53 2.00 2.87
N ALA A 93 -0.48 1.32 2.42
CA ALA A 93 -0.21 1.11 1.00
C ALA A 93 -1.38 0.40 0.28
N VAL A 94 -1.99 -0.62 0.90
CA VAL A 94 -3.18 -1.28 0.35
C VAL A 94 -4.36 -0.31 0.30
N GLY A 95 -4.56 0.49 1.36
CA GLY A 95 -5.57 1.54 1.39
C GLY A 95 -5.40 2.58 0.27
N ASP A 96 -4.18 3.06 0.06
CA ASP A 96 -3.83 4.03 -0.99
C ASP A 96 -4.13 3.46 -2.39
N ILE A 97 -3.97 2.17 -2.62
CA ILE A 97 -4.35 1.52 -3.89
C ILE A 97 -5.86 1.54 -4.11
N PHE A 98 -6.66 1.33 -3.06
CA PHE A 98 -8.11 1.48 -3.17
C PHE A 98 -8.51 2.94 -3.43
N GLU A 99 -7.83 3.91 -2.81
CA GLU A 99 -8.04 5.33 -3.10
C GLU A 99 -7.65 5.69 -4.54
N MET A 100 -6.58 5.09 -5.08
CA MET A 100 -6.21 5.23 -6.49
C MET A 100 -7.27 4.63 -7.42
N ALA A 101 -7.89 3.52 -7.04
CA ALA A 101 -8.98 2.91 -7.80
C ALA A 101 -10.25 3.77 -7.81
N GLU A 102 -10.47 4.67 -6.84
CA GLU A 102 -11.57 5.65 -6.92
C GLU A 102 -11.38 6.65 -8.07
N ALA A 103 -10.13 6.96 -8.43
CA ALA A 103 -9.82 7.79 -9.59
C ALA A 103 -9.75 6.97 -10.88
N GLY A 104 -9.08 5.81 -10.81
CA GLY A 104 -8.93 4.85 -11.89
C GLY A 104 -8.16 5.34 -13.13
N SER A 105 -7.67 4.38 -13.91
CA SER A 105 -7.22 4.65 -15.28
C SER A 105 -8.41 5.00 -16.19
N ASN A 106 -8.20 5.93 -17.14
CA ASN A 106 -9.18 6.39 -18.12
C ASN A 106 -8.49 6.79 -19.43
N GLU A 107 -9.21 7.19 -20.48
CA GLU A 107 -8.70 7.47 -21.84
C GLU A 107 -7.52 8.46 -21.95
N HIS A 108 -7.16 9.15 -20.87
CA HIS A 108 -6.07 10.12 -20.81
C HIS A 108 -4.96 9.79 -19.80
N LEU A 109 -5.20 8.83 -18.89
CA LEU A 109 -4.33 8.51 -17.78
C LEU A 109 -4.31 7.00 -17.52
N ASN A 110 -3.11 6.44 -17.43
CA ASN A 110 -2.90 5.11 -16.83
C ASN A 110 -2.28 5.27 -15.44
N ILE A 111 -2.80 4.51 -14.50
CA ILE A 111 -2.26 4.34 -13.15
C ILE A 111 -1.74 2.91 -13.07
N VAL A 112 -0.42 2.79 -12.98
CA VAL A 112 0.26 1.50 -12.80
C VAL A 112 0.94 1.55 -11.45
N THR A 113 0.81 0.50 -10.65
CA THR A 113 1.43 0.43 -9.33
C THR A 113 2.33 -0.80 -9.27
N LEU A 114 3.58 -0.62 -8.87
CA LEU A 114 4.38 -1.72 -8.36
C LEU A 114 4.19 -1.74 -6.84
N ILE A 115 3.71 -2.85 -6.30
CA ILE A 115 3.57 -3.03 -4.86
C ILE A 115 4.23 -4.33 -4.42
N ASP A 116 5.07 -4.21 -3.41
CA ASP A 116 5.76 -5.30 -2.74
C ASP A 116 5.14 -5.54 -1.36
N ARG A 117 4.68 -6.76 -1.08
CA ARG A 117 3.93 -7.11 0.14
C ARG A 117 4.60 -8.24 0.90
N HIS A 118 4.47 -8.22 2.21
CA HIS A 118 5.02 -9.26 3.06
C HIS A 118 3.99 -9.77 4.08
N PRO A 119 3.89 -11.10 4.28
CA PRO A 119 2.82 -11.73 5.08
C PRO A 119 2.84 -11.35 6.57
N GLY A 120 3.86 -10.63 7.03
CA GLY A 120 4.04 -10.19 8.41
C GLY A 120 3.44 -8.82 8.76
N TYR A 121 3.03 -8.00 7.78
CA TYR A 121 2.61 -6.61 8.03
C TYR A 121 1.12 -6.35 7.82
N ALA A 122 0.50 -6.93 6.78
CA ALA A 122 -0.93 -6.82 6.53
C ALA A 122 -1.51 -8.14 5.98
N ASP A 123 -2.81 -8.36 6.20
CA ASP A 123 -3.56 -9.49 5.65
C ASP A 123 -4.75 -9.06 4.76
N ASP A 124 -4.80 -7.78 4.40
CA ASP A 124 -5.84 -7.20 3.56
C ASP A 124 -5.90 -7.84 2.16
N GLU A 125 -7.11 -8.16 1.71
CA GLU A 125 -7.33 -8.72 0.36
C GLU A 125 -7.42 -7.60 -0.68
N MET A 126 -6.68 -7.73 -1.78
CA MET A 126 -6.68 -6.75 -2.87
C MET A 126 -7.54 -7.24 -4.05
N GLY A 127 -8.86 -7.21 -3.85
CA GLY A 127 -9.83 -7.61 -4.88
C GLY A 127 -9.58 -9.03 -5.40
N PRO A 128 -9.45 -9.25 -6.72
CA PRO A 128 -9.23 -10.59 -7.29
C PRO A 128 -7.85 -11.18 -6.96
N LEU A 129 -6.89 -10.37 -6.50
CA LEU A 129 -5.54 -10.81 -6.14
C LEU A 129 -5.47 -11.46 -4.76
N GLY A 130 -6.48 -11.23 -3.91
CA GLY A 130 -6.49 -11.70 -2.53
C GLY A 130 -5.37 -11.09 -1.70
N ASN A 131 -4.96 -11.81 -0.65
CA ASN A 131 -3.81 -11.45 0.18
C ASN A 131 -2.54 -12.12 -0.39
N PHE A 132 -1.93 -11.51 -1.40
CA PHE A 132 -0.70 -12.02 -2.02
C PHE A 132 0.55 -11.64 -1.21
N GLU A 133 1.65 -12.33 -1.49
CA GLU A 133 2.99 -12.11 -0.95
C GLU A 133 3.94 -11.81 -2.12
N GLY A 134 4.97 -11.01 -1.87
CA GLY A 134 5.94 -10.55 -2.86
C GLY A 134 5.44 -9.35 -3.66
N THR A 135 6.07 -9.14 -4.81
CA THR A 135 5.88 -7.98 -5.67
C THR A 135 4.89 -8.25 -6.81
N GLN A 136 3.96 -7.32 -7.01
CA GLN A 136 3.09 -7.28 -8.18
C GLN A 136 3.16 -5.94 -8.90
N LEU A 137 3.13 -5.99 -10.23
CA LEU A 137 2.84 -4.84 -11.08
C LEU A 137 1.35 -4.88 -11.45
N ILE A 138 0.58 -3.88 -11.01
CA ILE A 138 -0.87 -3.81 -11.20
C ILE A 138 -1.26 -2.60 -12.05
N HIS A 139 -2.16 -2.80 -13.01
CA HIS A 139 -2.82 -1.73 -13.74
C HIS A 139 -4.16 -1.41 -13.06
N VAL A 140 -4.25 -0.24 -12.45
CA VAL A 140 -5.39 0.16 -11.60
C VAL A 140 -6.48 0.82 -12.46
N GLY A 141 -7.68 0.25 -12.47
CA GLY A 141 -8.88 0.77 -13.11
C GLY A 141 -9.81 1.50 -12.13
N GLU A 142 -10.94 2.01 -12.64
CA GLU A 142 -11.98 2.60 -11.79
C GLU A 142 -12.70 1.48 -11.03
N GLU A 143 -12.53 1.45 -9.70
CA GLU A 143 -13.06 0.42 -8.79
C GLU A 143 -12.61 -1.03 -9.09
N GLU A 144 -11.57 -1.22 -9.92
CA GLU A 144 -11.11 -2.55 -10.32
C GLU A 144 -9.60 -2.62 -10.57
N ILE A 145 -9.07 -3.84 -10.60
CA ILE A 145 -7.72 -4.12 -11.10
C ILE A 145 -7.88 -4.69 -12.50
N LEU A 146 -7.36 -3.97 -13.50
CA LEU A 146 -7.52 -4.32 -14.91
C LEU A 146 -6.61 -5.49 -15.28
N GLN A 147 -5.36 -5.42 -14.84
CA GLN A 147 -4.30 -6.40 -15.13
C GLN A 147 -3.33 -6.44 -13.95
N SER A 148 -2.69 -7.59 -13.75
CA SER A 148 -1.66 -7.78 -12.74
C SER A 148 -0.61 -8.76 -13.26
N VAL A 149 0.64 -8.49 -12.95
CA VAL A 149 1.77 -9.39 -13.18
C VAL A 149 2.40 -9.69 -11.83
N ASP A 150 2.52 -10.97 -11.52
CA ASP A 150 3.24 -11.46 -10.35
C ASP A 150 4.73 -11.52 -10.69
N LEU A 151 5.53 -10.77 -9.95
CA LEU A 151 6.98 -10.71 -10.12
C LEU A 151 7.72 -11.53 -9.07
N GLY A 152 6.98 -12.18 -8.17
CA GLY A 152 7.56 -12.88 -7.03
C GLY A 152 8.26 -11.93 -6.06
N GLU A 153 9.18 -12.49 -5.28
CA GLU A 153 9.97 -11.71 -4.33
C GLU A 153 11.02 -10.87 -5.05
N LEU A 154 11.04 -9.56 -4.78
CA LEU A 154 12.05 -8.62 -5.28
C LEU A 154 12.58 -7.75 -4.14
N ASN A 155 13.89 -7.55 -4.08
CA ASN A 155 14.50 -6.51 -3.28
C ASN A 155 14.25 -5.14 -3.92
N THR A 156 13.10 -4.56 -3.61
CA THR A 156 12.67 -3.23 -4.05
C THR A 156 13.56 -2.07 -3.56
N GLY A 157 14.52 -2.34 -2.65
CA GLY A 157 15.57 -1.40 -2.26
C GLY A 157 16.84 -1.45 -3.14
N SER A 158 16.96 -2.45 -4.00
CA SER A 158 18.09 -2.62 -4.92
C SER A 158 17.91 -1.77 -6.18
N ALA A 159 18.98 -1.12 -6.62
CA ALA A 159 18.98 -0.39 -7.89
C ALA A 159 19.13 -1.30 -9.12
N ASP A 160 19.51 -2.56 -8.93
CA ASP A 160 19.73 -3.51 -10.02
C ASP A 160 18.45 -4.30 -10.36
N GLU A 161 17.43 -4.24 -9.51
CA GLU A 161 16.13 -4.90 -9.71
C GLU A 161 15.06 -3.92 -10.25
N LEU A 162 15.50 -2.76 -10.76
CA LEU A 162 14.69 -1.63 -11.25
C LEU A 162 15.26 -1.04 -12.54
#